data_AF-A0A1V5G7I9-F1
#
_entry.id   AF-A0A1V5G7I9-F1
#
_cell.length_a   1.000
_cell.length_b   1.000
_cell.length_c   1.000
_cell.angle_alpha   90.00
_cell.angle_beta   90.00
_cell.angle_gamma   90.00
#
_symmetry.space_group_name_H-M   'P 1'
#
loop_
_entity.id
_entity.type
_entity.pdbx_description
1 polymer ?
#
loop_
_entity_poly.entity_id
_entity_poly.type
_entity_poly.pdbx_seq_one_letter_code
_entity_poly.pdbx_strand_id
1 'polypeptide(L)' 'MFHGKEDTTVPYANAEAFRDGMRALGNRCELAGYEGEKHGFFNFKSNAKAFKDTLGKADEFLASLGWIEGPQTVEAFFAE' A
#
# COMPACT_ATOMS: atom_id res chain seq x y z
N MET A 1 1.77 -4.30 -0.99
CA MET A 1 2.08 -4.09 0.44
C MET A 1 2.43 -2.63 0.66
N PHE A 2 1.94 -2.03 1.74
CA PHE A 2 2.23 -0.65 2.13
C PHE A 2 2.88 -0.67 3.49
N HIS A 3 4.06 -0.06 3.64
CA HIS A 3 4.80 -0.14 4.90
C HIS A 3 5.54 1.18 5.17
N GLY A 4 5.43 1.66 6.41
CA GLY A 4 6.16 2.85 6.85
C GLY A 4 7.64 2.53 7.08
N LYS A 5 8.54 3.35 6.56
CA LYS A 5 9.99 3.10 6.68
C LYS A 5 10.53 3.40 8.08
N GLU A 6 9.80 4.15 8.90
CA GLU A 6 10.11 4.43 10.30
C GLU A 6 9.25 3.60 11.27
N ASP A 7 8.66 2.50 10.81
CA ASP A 7 7.90 1.59 11.67
C ASP A 7 8.83 0.89 12.69
N THR A 8 8.65 1.25 13.97
CA THR A 8 9.38 0.67 15.10
C THR A 8 8.70 -0.55 15.73
N THR A 9 7.46 -0.86 15.32
CA THR A 9 6.70 -2.02 15.79
C THR A 9 6.96 -3.23 14.90
N VAL A 10 6.96 -3.03 13.58
CA VAL A 10 7.33 -4.03 12.58
C VAL A 10 8.35 -3.39 11.62
N PRO A 11 9.65 -3.69 11.75
CA PRO A 11 10.69 -3.07 10.92
C PRO A 11 10.43 -3.24 9.41
N TYR A 12 10.70 -2.19 8.64
CA TYR A 12 10.51 -2.19 7.17
C TYR A 12 11.22 -3.36 6.47
N ALA A 13 12.39 -3.77 6.98
CA ALA A 13 13.16 -4.91 6.47
C ALA A 13 12.35 -6.22 6.43
N ASN A 14 11.36 -6.40 7.32
CA ASN A 14 10.49 -7.58 7.29
C ASN A 14 9.61 -7.59 6.03
N ALA A 15 9.09 -6.43 5.62
CA ALA A 15 8.31 -6.30 4.39
C ALA A 15 9.17 -6.49 3.14
N GLU A 16 10.42 -6.01 3.16
CA GLU A 16 11.39 -6.25 2.08
C GLU A 16 11.73 -7.73 1.93
N ALA A 17 12.05 -8.40 3.05
CA ALA A 17 12.36 -9.82 3.06
C ALA A 17 11.18 -10.66 2.53
N PHE A 18 9.94 -10.31 2.92
CA PHE A 18 8.76 -10.97 2.41
C PHE A 18 8.58 -10.76 0.89
N ARG A 19 8.71 -9.52 0.41
CA ARG A 19 8.64 -9.20 -1.03
C ARG A 19 9.65 -10.02 -1.83
N ASP A 20 10.88 -10.09 -1.35
CA ASP A 20 11.96 -10.79 -2.05
C ASP A 20 11.75 -12.30 -2.06
N GLY A 21 11.31 -12.88 -0.95
CA GLY A 21 10.92 -14.28 -0.90
C GLY A 21 9.77 -14.60 -1.87
N MET A 22 8.74 -13.75 -1.92
CA MET A 22 7.61 -13.93 -2.84
C MET A 22 8.05 -13.85 -4.30
N ARG A 23 8.90 -12.88 -4.65
CA ARG A 23 9.44 -12.70 -6.02
C ARG A 23 10.37 -13.84 -6.43
N ALA A 24 11.18 -14.36 -5.50
CA ALA A 24 12.06 -15.51 -5.76
C ALA A 24 11.26 -16.77 -6.12
N LEU A 25 10.02 -16.89 -5.62
CA LEU A 25 9.09 -17.96 -5.95
C LEU A 25 8.24 -17.68 -7.22
N GLY A 26 8.53 -16.59 -7.94
CA GLY A 26 7.80 -16.20 -9.15
C GLY A 26 6.47 -15.49 -8.90
N ASN A 27 6.15 -15.13 -7.66
CA ASN A 27 4.92 -14.40 -7.35
C ASN A 27 5.09 -12.90 -7.64
N ARG A 28 4.01 -12.26 -8.11
CA ARG A 28 3.93 -10.80 -8.12
C ARG A 28 3.77 -10.28 -6.70
N CYS A 29 4.77 -9.56 -6.20
CA CYS A 29 4.72 -8.88 -4.92
C CYS A 29 5.27 -7.46 -5.07
N GLU A 30 4.44 -6.47 -4.76
CA GLU A 30 4.78 -5.04 -4.83
C GLU A 30 4.80 -4.45 -3.42
N LEU A 31 5.83 -3.67 -3.12
CA LEU A 31 6.02 -3.02 -1.82
C LEU A 31 6.21 -1.51 -2.04
N ALA A 32 5.25 -0.73 -1.56
CA ALA A 32 5.34 0.71 -1.47
C ALA A 32 5.83 1.09 -0.06
N GLY A 33 7.04 1.65 0.01
CA GLY A 33 7.62 2.19 1.24
C GLY A 33 7.31 3.66 1.40
N TYR A 34 6.93 4.07 2.60
CA TYR A 34 6.57 5.45 2.92
C TYR A 34 7.58 6.06 3.87
N GLU A 35 8.34 7.06 3.41
CA GLU A 35 9.33 7.77 4.23
C GLU A 35 8.65 8.55 5.35
N GLY A 36 9.25 8.55 6.54
CA GLY A 36 8.71 9.24 7.73
C GLY A 36 7.49 8.57 8.38
N GLU A 37 6.88 7.59 7.74
CA GLU A 37 5.65 6.96 8.22
C GLU A 37 5.94 5.79 9.19
N LYS A 38 5.06 5.66 10.20
CA LYS A 38 5.16 4.68 11.29
C LYS A 38 4.08 3.60 11.21
N HIS A 39 4.03 2.72 12.22
CA HIS A 39 3.00 1.70 12.32
C HIS A 39 1.59 2.28 12.23
N GLY A 40 0.74 1.68 11.38
CA GLY A 40 -0.66 2.10 11.23
C GLY A 40 -0.87 3.46 10.56
N PHE A 41 0.14 4.02 9.88
CA PHE A 41 0.06 5.33 9.21
C PHE A 41 -1.12 5.44 8.22
N PHE A 42 -1.42 4.35 7.52
CA PHE A 42 -2.44 4.30 6.47
C PHE A 42 -3.88 4.41 7.00
N ASN A 43 -4.12 4.41 8.31
CA ASN A 43 -5.47 4.56 8.85
C ASN A 43 -6.03 5.96 8.60
N PHE A 44 -7.31 6.07 8.22
CA PHE A 44 -7.95 7.35 7.85
C PHE A 44 -7.78 8.44 8.92
N LYS A 45 -7.97 8.07 10.20
CA LYS A 45 -7.83 9.00 11.34
C LYS A 45 -6.39 9.42 11.63
N SER A 46 -5.40 8.61 11.21
CA SER A 46 -3.98 8.88 11.45
C SER A 46 -3.42 9.79 10.36
N ASN A 47 -3.68 9.45 9.11
CA ASN A 47 -3.19 10.20 7.96
C ASN A 47 -4.14 9.99 6.77
N ALA A 48 -5.09 10.91 6.59
CA ALA A 48 -6.06 10.84 5.49
C ALA A 48 -5.39 10.83 4.10
N LYS A 49 -4.25 11.50 3.94
CA LYS A 49 -3.49 11.51 2.68
C LYS A 49 -2.91 10.14 2.38
N ALA A 50 -2.27 9.50 3.36
CA ALA A 50 -1.75 8.15 3.20
C ALA A 50 -2.87 7.11 3.00
N PHE A 51 -4.01 7.29 3.69
CA PHE A 51 -5.17 6.44 3.49
C PHE A 51 -5.64 6.47 2.03
N LYS A 52 -5.86 7.66 1.45
CA LYS A 52 -6.29 7.78 0.05
C LYS A 52 -5.27 7.21 -0.92
N ASP A 53 -4.00 7.54 -0.72
CA ASP A 53 -2.91 7.06 -1.58
C ASP A 53 -2.76 5.53 -1.56
N THR A 54 -2.84 4.91 -0.37
CA THR A 54 -2.78 3.44 -0.26
C THR A 54 -4.01 2.77 -0.87
N LEU A 55 -5.20 3.38 -0.74
CA LEU A 55 -6.42 2.88 -1.38
C LEU A 55 -6.35 2.97 -2.91
N GLY A 56 -5.83 4.08 -3.45
CA GLY A 56 -5.66 4.26 -4.89
C GLY A 56 -4.69 3.24 -5.50
N LYS A 57 -3.53 3.03 -4.86
CA LYS A 57 -2.57 1.99 -5.27
C LYS A 57 -3.14 0.57 -5.16
N ALA A 58 -3.99 0.32 -4.16
CA ALA A 58 -4.67 -0.98 -4.03
C ALA A 58 -5.68 -1.20 -5.17
N ASP A 59 -6.45 -0.19 -5.53
CA ASP A 59 -7.36 -0.19 -6.68
C ASP A 59 -6.61 -0.50 -7.98
N GLU A 60 -5.54 0.25 -8.28
CA GLU A 60 -4.69 0.03 -9.45
C GLU A 60 -4.12 -1.41 -9.50
N PHE A 61 -3.67 -1.93 -8.35
CA PHE A 61 -3.19 -3.30 -8.26
C PHE A 61 -4.29 -4.32 -8.56
N LEU A 62 -5.48 -4.17 -7.97
CA LEU A 62 -6.62 -5.07 -8.19
C LEU A 62 -7.12 -5.00 -9.65
N ALA A 63 -7.17 -3.81 -10.24
CA ALA A 63 -7.52 -3.62 -11.64
C ALA A 63 -6.50 -4.31 -12.57
N SER A 64 -5.20 -4.21 -12.25
CA SER A 64 -4.16 -4.89 -13.02
C SER A 64 -4.18 -6.42 -12.92
N LEU A 65 -4.92 -6.99 -11.95
CA LEU A 65 -5.21 -8.43 -11.86
C LEU A 65 -6.50 -8.82 -12.58
N GLY A 66 -7.29 -7.85 -13.08
CA GLY A 66 -8.61 -8.07 -13.66
C GLY A 66 -9.68 -8.41 -12.63
N TRP A 67 -9.49 -8.03 -11.36
CA TRP A 67 -10.47 -8.32 -10.29
C TRP A 67 -11.53 -7.23 -10.14
N ILE A 68 -11.21 -6.01 -10.57
CA ILE A 68 -12.13 -4.88 -10.64
C ILE A 68 -11.95 -4.17 -11.98
N GLU A 69 -12.97 -3.42 -12.37
CA GLU A 69 -13.02 -2.69 -13.64
C GLU A 69 -13.35 -1.22 -13.40
N GLY A 70 -12.98 -0.37 -14.38
CA GLY A 70 -13.22 1.06 -14.36
C GLY A 70 -12.00 1.87 -13.88
N PRO A 71 -12.09 3.20 -13.95
CA PRO A 71 -11.04 4.08 -13.46
C PRO A 71 -11.04 4.11 -11.93
N GLN A 72 -9.86 4.26 -11.32
CA GLN A 72 -9.73 4.50 -9.88
C GLN A 72 -10.46 5.79 -9.47
N THR A 73 -11.38 5.71 -8.49
CA THR A 73 -12.26 6.84 -8.09
C THR A 73 -12.05 7.37 -6.66
N VAL A 74 -10.92 7.04 -6.01
CA VAL A 74 -10.69 7.37 -4.59
C VAL A 74 -10.83 8.86 -4.29
N GLU A 75 -10.17 9.73 -5.06
CA GLU A 75 -10.28 11.18 -4.82
C GLU A 75 -11.69 11.72 -5.06
N ALA A 76 -12.40 11.20 -6.06
CA ALA A 76 -13.78 11.58 -6.34
C ALA A 76 -14.72 11.19 -5.19
N PHE A 77 -14.55 9.99 -4.63
CA PHE A 77 -15.35 9.50 -3.51
C PHE A 77 -15.24 10.39 -2.25
N PHE A 78 -14.07 11.00 -2.02
CA PHE A 78 -13.83 11.88 -0.86
C PHE A 78 -14.04 13.37 -1.16
N ALA A 79 -14.45 13.73 -2.38
CA ALA A 79 -14.77 15.11 -2.75
C ALA A 79 -16.25 15.48 -2.54
N GLU A 80 -17.09 14.47 -2.25
CA GLU A 80 -18.51 14.59 -1.87
C GLU A 80 -18.67 14.73 -0.35
#